data_AF-A0A960B037-F1
#
_entry.id   AF-A0A960B037-F1
#
_cell.length_a   1.000
_cell.length_b   1.000
_cell.length_c   1.000
_cell.angle_alpha   90.00
_cell.angle_beta   90.00
_cell.angle_gamma   90.00
#
_symmetry.space_group_name_H-M   'P 1'
#
loop_
_entity.id
_entity.type
_entity.pdbx_description
1 polymer ?
#
loop_
_entity_poly.entity_id
_entity_poly.type
_entity_poly.pdbx_seq_one_letter_code
_entity_poly.pdbx_strand_id
1 'polypeptide(L)'
;MSALLDLHPDATGVLVMLAGVHALLDDTGEMSLVSGDYATAVREIDRAVARLQAVRLSLVAAADRAHVAAGAGMSGTGAWLSKQTRTTGASAAGQVALAGAL
;
A
#
# COMPACT_ATOMS: atom_id res chain seq x y z
N MET A 1 -12.34 -13.15 -31.41
CA MET A 1 -11.57 -13.60 -30.24
C MET A 1 -11.27 -12.38 -29.38
N SER A 2 -12.08 -12.15 -28.34
CA SER A 2 -11.90 -11.03 -27.44
C SER A 2 -10.85 -11.43 -26.42
N ALA A 3 -9.66 -10.84 -26.50
CA ALA A 3 -8.68 -10.94 -25.43
C ALA A 3 -9.31 -10.25 -24.22
N LEU A 4 -9.69 -11.07 -23.24
CA LEU A 4 -10.08 -10.65 -21.91
C LEU A 4 -8.82 -10.00 -21.34
N LEU A 5 -8.69 -8.69 -21.52
CA LEU A 5 -7.71 -7.87 -20.85
C LEU A 5 -8.00 -8.07 -19.37
N ASP A 6 -7.24 -8.97 -18.74
CA ASP A 6 -7.13 -9.02 -17.29
C ASP A 6 -6.76 -7.60 -16.87
N LEU A 7 -7.76 -6.89 -16.33
CA LEU A 7 -7.66 -5.60 -15.68
C LEU A 7 -6.88 -5.77 -14.37
N HIS A 8 -5.73 -6.43 -14.41
CA HIS A 8 -4.74 -6.21 -13.39
C HIS A 8 -4.25 -4.77 -13.62
N PRO A 9 -4.41 -3.86 -12.65
CA PRO A 9 -3.84 -2.54 -12.79
C PRO A 9 -2.37 -2.72 -13.12
N ASP A 10 -1.91 -2.21 -14.26
CA ASP A 10 -0.49 -2.26 -14.56
C ASP A 10 0.24 -1.47 -13.46
N ALA A 11 1.50 -1.84 -13.19
CA ALA A 11 2.27 -1.19 -12.14
C ALA A 11 2.32 0.34 -12.34
N THR A 12 2.26 0.79 -13.60
CA THR A 12 2.20 2.20 -14.00
C THR A 12 0.97 2.91 -13.44
N GLY A 13 -0.22 2.34 -13.55
CA GLY A 13 -1.47 2.93 -13.08
C GLY A 13 -1.52 3.06 -11.55
N VAL A 14 -1.01 2.06 -10.82
CA VAL A 14 -0.90 2.12 -9.35
C VAL A 14 0.08 3.22 -8.93
N LEU A 15 1.21 3.33 -9.61
CA LEU A 15 2.23 4.35 -9.31
C LEU A 15 1.74 5.77 -9.62
N VAL A 16 1.03 5.97 -10.73
CA VAL A 16 0.42 7.27 -11.09
C VAL A 16 -0.62 7.68 -10.06
N MET A 17 -1.48 6.76 -9.62
CA MET A 17 -2.45 7.04 -8.57
C MET A 17 -1.76 7.45 -7.26
N LEU A 18 -0.72 6.71 -6.83
CA LEU A 18 0.04 7.04 -5.62
C LEU A 18 0.76 8.39 -5.74
N ALA A 19 1.27 8.74 -6.92
CA ALA A 19 1.85 10.06 -7.17
C ALA A 19 0.82 11.18 -6.97
N GLY A 20 -0.44 10.97 -7.40
CA GLY A 20 -1.53 11.90 -7.12
C GLY A 20 -1.84 12.06 -5.63
N VAL A 21 -1.82 10.96 -4.86
CA VAL A 21 -1.98 11.01 -3.40
C VAL A 21 -0.84 11.79 -2.75
N HIS A 22 0.41 11.56 -3.16
CA HIS A 22 1.56 12.31 -2.65
C HIS A 22 1.45 13.80 -2.94
N ALA A 23 1.09 14.18 -4.17
CA ALA A 23 0.91 15.58 -4.54
C ALA A 23 -0.19 16.27 -3.70
N LEU A 24 -1.30 15.58 -3.44
CA LEU A 24 -2.36 16.09 -2.57
C LEU A 24 -1.88 16.28 -1.13
N LEU A 25 -1.08 15.36 -0.60
CA LEU A 25 -0.52 15.49 0.75
C LEU A 25 0.48 16.64 0.82
N ASP A 26 1.32 16.82 -0.19
CA ASP A 26 2.29 17.93 -0.25
C ASP A 26 1.60 19.30 -0.32
N ASP A 27 0.43 19.38 -0.99
CA ASP A 27 -0.37 20.60 -1.10
C ASP A 27 -1.10 20.99 0.19
N THR A 28 -1.25 20.07 1.16
CA THR A 28 -2.06 20.34 2.36
C THR A 28 -1.48 21.40 3.31
N GLY A 29 -0.18 21.70 3.30
CA GLY A 29 0.40 22.83 4.06
C GLY A 29 0.03 22.91 5.56
N GLU A 30 0.17 24.09 6.19
CA GLU A 30 -0.38 24.34 7.54
C GLU A 30 -1.90 24.45 7.47
N MET A 31 -2.61 23.33 7.66
CA MET A 31 -4.07 23.29 7.71
C MET A 31 -4.60 23.90 9.01
N SER A 32 -4.93 25.20 9.00
CA SER A 32 -5.84 25.77 9.99
C SER A 32 -7.28 25.59 9.49
N LEU A 33 -8.02 24.68 10.11
CA LEU A 33 -9.44 24.50 9.79
C LEU A 33 -10.21 25.68 10.38
N VAL A 34 -10.69 26.57 9.50
CA VAL A 34 -11.55 27.72 9.86
C VAL A 34 -12.80 27.27 10.63
N SER A 35 -13.27 26.03 10.40
CA SER A 35 -14.44 25.45 11.06
C SER A 35 -14.19 24.92 12.47
N GLY A 36 -12.94 24.70 12.89
CA GLY A 36 -12.60 24.07 14.18
C GLY A 36 -12.92 22.57 14.28
N ASP A 37 -13.42 21.92 13.22
CA ASP A 37 -13.80 20.50 13.25
C ASP A 37 -12.60 19.55 13.00
N TYR A 38 -11.61 19.66 13.88
CA TYR A 38 -10.41 18.81 13.85
C TYR A 38 -10.73 17.34 14.11
N ALA A 39 -11.79 17.04 14.89
CA ALA A 39 -12.15 15.67 15.22
C ALA A 39 -12.65 14.90 14.00
N THR A 40 -13.46 15.51 13.14
CA THR A 40 -13.89 14.89 11.88
C THR A 40 -12.71 14.72 10.93
N ALA A 41 -11.83 15.71 10.82
CA ALA A 41 -10.63 15.63 9.98
C ALA A 41 -9.71 14.46 10.40
N VAL A 42 -9.44 14.30 11.70
CA VAL A 42 -8.63 13.18 12.22
C VAL A 42 -9.27 11.84 11.89
N ARG A 43 -10.58 11.68 12.08
CA ARG A 43 -11.27 10.41 11.77
C ARG A 43 -11.22 10.05 10.29
N GLU A 44 -11.34 11.03 9.40
CA GLU A 44 -11.25 10.78 7.96
C GLU A 44 -9.82 10.50 7.50
N ILE A 45 -8.81 11.10 8.14
CA ILE A 45 -7.40 10.72 7.96
C ILE A 45 -7.19 9.26 8.37
N ASP A 46 -7.65 8.86 9.57
CA ASP A 46 -7.52 7.47 10.04
C ASP A 46 -8.19 6.48 9.08
N ARG A 47 -9.36 6.85 8.56
CA ARG A 47 -10.09 6.07 7.56
C ARG A 47 -9.32 5.97 6.24
N ALA A 48 -8.64 7.03 5.80
CA ALA A 48 -7.80 7.02 4.62
C ALA A 48 -6.55 6.15 4.82
N VAL A 49 -5.89 6.25 5.98
CA VAL A 49 -4.74 5.41 6.36
C VAL A 49 -5.12 3.94 6.36
N ALA A 50 -6.26 3.56 6.95
CA ALA A 50 -6.74 2.18 6.97
C ALA A 50 -6.94 1.61 5.56
N ARG A 51 -7.50 2.39 4.64
CA ARG A 51 -7.67 1.98 3.23
C ARG A 51 -6.35 1.83 2.50
N LEU A 52 -5.41 2.76 2.71
CA LEU A 52 -4.06 2.66 2.13
C LEU A 52 -3.32 1.43 2.64
N GLN A 53 -3.47 1.09 3.92
CA GLN A 53 -2.90 -0.15 4.47
C GLN A 53 -3.53 -1.40 3.84
N ALA A 54 -4.85 -1.41 3.63
CA ALA A 54 -5.51 -2.52 2.93
C ALA A 54 -4.95 -2.71 1.50
N VAL A 55 -4.82 -1.62 0.74
CA VAL A 55 -4.20 -1.66 -0.61
C VAL A 55 -2.78 -2.21 -0.55
N ARG A 56 -1.97 -1.76 0.42
CA ARG A 56 -0.60 -2.26 0.61
C ARG A 56 -0.58 -3.76 0.90
N LEU A 57 -1.45 -4.27 1.77
CA LEU A 57 -1.55 -5.70 2.07
C LEU A 57 -1.97 -6.50 0.83
N SER A 58 -2.92 -6.02 0.04
CA SER A 58 -3.30 -6.65 -1.23
C SER A 58 -2.14 -6.73 -2.23
N LEU A 59 -1.29 -5.69 -2.31
CA LEU A 59 -0.08 -5.71 -3.14
C LEU A 59 0.96 -6.71 -2.63
N VAL A 60 1.14 -6.82 -1.30
CA VAL A 60 2.03 -7.83 -0.69
C VAL A 60 1.53 -9.24 -1.00
N ALA A 61 0.24 -9.51 -0.86
CA ALA A 61 -0.35 -10.81 -1.22
C ALA A 61 -0.18 -11.12 -2.71
N ALA A 62 -0.35 -10.13 -3.59
CA ALA A 62 -0.11 -10.30 -5.02
C ALA A 62 1.36 -10.62 -5.32
N ALA A 63 2.30 -9.96 -4.65
CA ALA A 63 3.74 -10.23 -4.79
C ALA A 63 4.13 -11.63 -4.30
N ASP A 64 3.49 -12.11 -3.22
CA ASP A 64 3.66 -13.47 -2.70
C ASP A 64 3.20 -14.52 -3.72
N ARG A 65 1.98 -14.37 -4.24
CA ARG A 65 1.41 -15.25 -5.29
C ARG A 65 2.23 -15.25 -6.57
N ALA A 66 2.82 -14.11 -6.93
CA ALA A 66 3.70 -13.99 -8.09
C ALA A 66 5.15 -14.46 -7.82
N HIS A 67 5.46 -14.95 -6.62
CA HIS A 67 6.78 -15.42 -6.20
C HIS A 67 7.91 -14.40 -6.44
N VAL A 68 7.60 -13.10 -6.27
CA VAL A 68 8.55 -11.99 -6.52
C VAL A 68 9.81 -12.14 -5.66
N ALA A 69 9.67 -12.62 -4.42
CA ALA A 69 10.79 -12.84 -3.52
C ALA A 69 11.79 -13.87 -4.08
N ALA A 70 11.31 -14.97 -4.66
CA ALA A 70 12.15 -16.00 -5.24
C ALA A 70 12.90 -15.48 -6.48
N GLY A 71 12.20 -14.75 -7.36
CA GLY A 71 12.81 -14.10 -8.53
C GLY A 71 13.88 -13.05 -8.16
N ALA A 72 13.77 -12.45 -6.98
CA ALA A 72 14.74 -11.51 -6.44
C ALA A 72 15.85 -12.15 -5.56
N GLY A 73 15.93 -13.48 -5.50
CA GLY A 73 16.94 -14.22 -4.73
C GLY A 73 16.78 -14.11 -3.21
N MET A 74 15.57 -13.85 -2.72
CA MET A 74 15.28 -13.69 -1.30
C MET A 74 14.63 -14.94 -0.71
N SER A 75 14.80 -15.15 0.60
CA SER A 75 14.30 -16.33 1.30
C SER A 75 12.77 -16.40 1.45
N GLY A 76 12.06 -15.30 1.17
CA GLY A 76 10.60 -15.25 1.20
C GLY A 76 10.05 -13.83 1.17
N THR A 77 8.73 -13.71 1.06
CA THR A 77 8.03 -12.42 0.91
C THR A 77 8.23 -11.49 2.10
N GLY A 78 8.44 -12.02 3.31
CA GLY A 78 8.81 -11.23 4.48
C GLY A 78 10.18 -10.56 4.37
N ALA A 79 11.18 -11.27 3.82
CA ALA A 79 12.51 -10.71 3.58
C ALA A 79 12.47 -9.65 2.46
N TRP A 80 11.68 -9.90 1.41
CA TRP A 80 11.41 -8.96 0.33
C TRP A 80 10.73 -7.68 0.81
N LEU A 81 9.67 -7.81 1.61
CA LEU A 81 8.94 -6.67 2.15
C LEU A 81 9.81 -5.82 3.08
N SER A 82 10.59 -6.47 3.94
CA SER A 82 11.54 -5.83 4.87
C SER A 82 12.56 -4.96 4.13
N LYS A 83 13.12 -5.45 3.00
CA LYS A 83 14.03 -4.69 2.14
C LYS A 83 13.36 -3.47 1.51
N GLN A 84 12.09 -3.57 1.13
CA GLN A 84 11.37 -2.50 0.44
C GLN A 84 10.87 -1.38 1.36
N THR A 85 10.46 -1.69 2.60
CA THR A 85 9.80 -0.70 3.48
C THR A 85 10.67 -0.21 4.63
N ARG A 86 11.96 -0.60 4.68
CA ARG A 86 12.88 -0.29 5.79
C ARG A 86 12.30 -0.62 7.17
N THR A 87 11.33 -1.53 7.22
CA THR A 87 10.62 -1.96 8.44
C THR A 87 11.22 -3.27 8.92
N THR A 88 11.41 -3.46 10.23
CA THR A 88 12.04 -4.66 10.78
C THR A 88 11.23 -5.93 10.49
N GLY A 89 11.92 -7.07 10.42
CA GLY A 89 11.36 -8.34 9.92
C GLY A 89 10.13 -8.86 10.64
N ALA A 90 9.93 -8.58 11.93
CA ALA A 90 8.74 -9.02 12.68
C ALA A 90 7.46 -8.28 12.24
N SER A 91 7.56 -6.98 11.98
CA SER A 91 6.44 -6.18 11.45
C SER A 91 6.14 -6.58 10.00
N ALA A 92 7.17 -6.86 9.20
CA ALA A 92 7.02 -7.36 7.85
C ALA A 92 6.37 -8.77 7.82
N ALA A 93 6.80 -9.69 8.69
CA ALA A 93 6.23 -11.03 8.80
C ALA A 93 4.76 -11.00 9.23
N GLY A 94 4.39 -10.16 10.21
CA GLY A 94 3.00 -9.98 10.61
C GLY A 94 2.12 -9.44 9.49
N GLN A 95 2.65 -8.55 8.66
CA GLN A 95 1.94 -8.02 7.49
C GLN A 95 1.78 -9.05 6.37
N VAL A 96 2.77 -9.91 6.13
CA VAL A 96 2.64 -11.02 5.17
C VAL A 96 1.62 -12.03 5.66
N ALA A 97 1.64 -12.39 6.96
CA ALA A 97 0.66 -13.31 7.54
C ALA A 97 -0.78 -12.76 7.45
N LEU A 98 -0.97 -11.47 7.73
CA LEU A 98 -2.27 -10.81 7.56
C LEU A 98 -2.71 -10.78 6.08
N ALA A 99 -1.80 -10.46 5.17
CA ALA A 99 -2.08 -10.42 3.74
C ALA A 99 -2.45 -11.80 3.16
N GLY A 100 -1.85 -12.89 3.67
CA GLY A 100 -2.20 -14.26 3.29
C GLY A 100 -3.52 -14.77 3.87
N ALA A 101 -4.10 -14.07 4.84
CA ALA A 101 -5.41 -14.40 5.44
C ALA A 101 -6.59 -13.67 4.78
N LEU A 102 -6.32 -12.76 3.84
CA LEU A 102 -7.30 -12.05 3.00
C LEU A 102 -7.53 -12.80 1.68
#